data_AF-A0A938RW60-F1
#
_entry.id   AF-A0A938RW60-F1
#
_cell.length_a   1.000
_cell.length_b   1.000
_cell.length_c   1.000
_cell.angle_alpha   90.00
_cell.angle_beta   90.00
_cell.angle_gamma   90.00
#
_symmetry.space_group_name_H-M   'P 1'
#
loop_
_entity.id
_entity.type
_entity.pdbx_description
1 polymer ?
#
loop_
_entity_poly.entity_id
_entity_poly.type
_entity_poly.pdbx_seq_one_letter_code
_entity_poly.pdbx_strand_id
1 'polypeptide(L)'
;MRHGPSLRAPTGLAFALLAGLCGPARATERTPLPDDVTSAHLPNDAELQESWARVALRANPGPYHYLAYEVTMRGQAGVVSHVRGFMGRGDVVSKTDLLRKHDVRRLFGWLRDQGVLDMPQPPTATAEPVRKGKVTPPVALFDPNNPHLGPAHSPVPVFDLSFRLGGRERTVLVADPLSQADRRHATLIRVLRQVALAATGDIAYQPPTGAAGTQGYLFIDSVPSAEVHIDGVPIGESTPVLTWTVSAGSHTVTLENKRLGLKKETRVKVHAGQTTSVELTLP
;
A
#
# COMPACT_ATOMS: atom_id res chain seq x y z
N MET A 1 6.51 67.76 -56.79
CA MET A 1 7.55 67.13 -55.96
C MET A 1 7.25 67.41 -54.49
N ARG A 2 6.69 66.43 -53.77
CA ARG A 2 6.52 66.46 -52.31
C ARG A 2 6.82 65.06 -51.79
N HIS A 3 7.87 64.98 -50.97
CA HIS A 3 8.26 63.77 -50.25
C HIS A 3 7.27 63.51 -49.10
N GLY A 4 6.78 62.28 -49.00
CA GLY A 4 5.99 61.75 -47.87
C GLY A 4 6.74 60.60 -47.18
N PRO A 5 6.45 60.30 -45.90
CA PRO A 5 7.45 59.84 -44.95
C PRO A 5 7.61 58.32 -44.85
N SER A 6 8.83 57.97 -44.44
CA SER A 6 9.34 56.63 -44.15
C SER A 6 8.68 56.01 -42.91
N LEU A 7 8.14 54.80 -43.07
CA LEU A 7 7.70 53.91 -42.00
C LEU A 7 8.93 53.27 -41.31
N ARG A 8 9.12 53.56 -40.02
CA ARG A 8 10.07 52.84 -39.15
C ARG A 8 9.37 51.64 -38.53
N ALA A 9 10.02 50.48 -38.61
CA ALA A 9 9.62 49.25 -37.93
C ALA A 9 9.87 49.32 -36.42
N PRO A 10 9.06 48.63 -35.58
CA PRO A 10 9.31 48.56 -34.15
C PRO A 10 10.45 47.58 -33.83
N THR A 11 11.30 48.05 -32.93
CA THR A 11 12.52 47.41 -32.43
C THR A 11 12.18 46.51 -31.24
N GLY A 12 12.71 45.28 -31.23
CA GLY A 12 13.15 44.57 -30.02
C GLY A 12 12.08 43.96 -29.11
N LEU A 13 11.65 42.73 -29.41
CA LEU A 13 11.06 41.83 -28.42
C LEU A 13 12.21 41.14 -27.66
N ALA A 14 12.48 41.55 -26.42
CA ALA A 14 13.47 40.92 -25.55
C ALA A 14 12.93 39.57 -25.05
N PHE A 15 13.55 38.47 -25.49
CA PHE A 15 13.36 37.14 -24.91
C PHE A 15 14.02 37.10 -23.52
N ALA A 16 13.21 37.22 -22.46
CA ALA A 16 13.65 36.92 -21.11
C ALA A 16 13.77 35.39 -20.97
N LEU A 17 15.00 34.90 -20.99
CA LEU A 17 15.34 33.51 -20.68
C LEU A 17 15.03 33.29 -19.19
N LEU A 18 13.89 32.69 -18.86
CA LEU A 18 13.62 32.12 -17.54
C LEU A 18 14.51 30.89 -17.36
N ALA A 19 15.75 31.13 -16.93
CA ALA A 19 16.59 30.10 -16.33
C ALA A 19 15.93 29.69 -15.00
N GLY A 20 15.04 28.69 -15.09
CA GLY A 20 14.50 28.01 -13.92
C GLY A 20 15.65 27.50 -13.07
N LEU A 21 15.75 28.06 -11.85
CA LEU A 21 16.66 27.65 -10.80
C LEU A 21 16.37 26.19 -10.44
N CYS A 22 16.97 25.26 -11.17
CA CYS A 22 17.18 23.89 -10.73
C CYS A 22 18.23 23.97 -9.61
N GLY A 23 17.77 24.30 -8.39
CA GLY A 23 18.61 24.24 -7.21
C GLY A 23 19.19 22.82 -7.09
N PRO A 24 20.47 22.67 -6.71
CA PRO A 24 21.07 21.35 -6.56
C PRO A 24 20.19 20.54 -5.61
N ALA A 25 19.75 19.36 -6.07
CA ALA A 25 19.08 18.39 -5.22
C ALA A 25 19.97 18.23 -3.99
N ARG A 26 19.50 18.72 -2.83
CA ARG A 26 20.19 18.57 -1.56
C ARG A 26 20.36 17.07 -1.37
N ALA A 27 21.57 16.59 -1.63
CA ALA A 27 22.06 15.30 -1.15
C ALA A 27 21.94 15.36 0.36
N THR A 28 20.78 14.97 0.86
CA THR A 28 20.46 14.95 2.27
C THR A 28 21.24 13.77 2.80
N GLU A 29 22.42 14.08 3.34
CA GLU A 29 23.23 13.17 4.12
C GLU A 29 22.38 12.66 5.29
N ARG A 30 21.83 11.44 5.18
CA ARG A 30 22.18 10.32 6.06
C ARG A 30 21.24 9.13 5.92
N THR A 31 21.90 8.01 6.19
CA THR A 31 21.53 6.62 6.44
C THR A 31 20.08 6.20 6.16
N PRO A 32 19.83 5.46 5.05
CA PRO A 32 18.52 4.83 4.81
C PRO A 32 18.23 3.66 5.75
N LEU A 33 19.21 3.25 6.56
CA LEU A 33 19.06 2.17 7.54
C LEU A 33 18.95 2.74 8.95
N PRO A 34 18.05 2.18 9.78
CA PRO A 34 18.07 2.41 11.22
C PRO A 34 19.45 2.07 11.81
N ASP A 35 19.89 2.85 12.80
CA ASP A 35 21.22 2.70 13.42
C ASP A 35 21.40 1.33 14.10
N ASP A 36 20.31 0.68 14.51
CA ASP A 36 20.26 -0.66 15.11
C ASP A 36 20.45 -1.81 14.12
N VAL A 37 20.51 -1.54 12.81
CA VAL A 37 20.76 -2.57 11.78
C VAL A 37 22.26 -2.85 11.66
N THR A 38 22.77 -3.60 12.62
CA THR A 38 24.17 -4.06 12.67
C THR A 38 24.24 -5.58 12.60
N SER A 39 25.01 -6.12 11.67
CA SER A 39 25.17 -7.57 11.50
C SER A 39 26.61 -7.98 11.82
N ALA A 40 26.77 -9.12 12.47
CA ALA A 40 28.08 -9.72 12.71
C ALA A 40 28.65 -10.33 11.42
N HIS A 41 27.78 -10.78 10.52
CA HIS A 41 28.16 -11.46 9.28
C HIS A 41 27.51 -10.77 8.09
N LEU A 42 28.31 -10.04 7.33
CA LEU A 42 27.85 -9.43 6.09
C LEU A 42 27.81 -10.47 4.95
N PRO A 43 26.73 -10.55 4.16
CA PRO A 43 26.69 -11.45 3.01
C PRO A 43 27.73 -11.06 1.97
N ASN A 44 28.34 -12.05 1.33
CA ASN A 44 29.24 -11.81 0.21
C ASN A 44 28.48 -11.45 -1.07
N ASP A 45 29.19 -11.13 -2.15
CA ASP A 45 28.57 -10.72 -3.42
C ASP A 45 27.77 -11.83 -4.10
N ALA A 46 28.21 -13.09 -3.98
CA ALA A 46 27.49 -14.23 -4.52
C ALA A 46 26.18 -14.47 -3.76
N GLU A 47 26.18 -14.27 -2.43
CA GLU A 47 24.96 -14.39 -1.62
C GLU A 47 23.94 -13.30 -1.95
N LEU A 48 24.40 -12.08 -2.25
CA LEU A 48 23.55 -10.94 -2.59
C LEU A 48 22.96 -11.02 -4.00
N GLN A 49 23.53 -11.82 -4.89
CA GLN A 49 23.02 -11.97 -6.25
C GLN A 49 21.58 -12.49 -6.21
N GLU A 50 20.65 -11.73 -6.83
CA GLU A 50 19.20 -12.03 -6.83
C GLU A 50 18.57 -12.12 -5.43
N SER A 51 19.20 -11.51 -4.43
CA SER A 51 18.63 -11.42 -3.09
C SER A 51 17.51 -10.38 -3.04
N TRP A 52 16.45 -10.68 -2.29
CA TRP A 52 15.36 -9.75 -2.06
C TRP A 52 14.70 -9.97 -0.70
N ALA A 53 14.04 -8.93 -0.21
CA ALA A 53 13.24 -8.94 1.01
C ALA A 53 11.95 -8.17 0.74
N ARG A 54 10.81 -8.81 0.95
CA ARG A 54 9.48 -8.27 0.61
C ARG A 54 8.52 -8.44 1.77
N VAL A 55 7.73 -7.39 1.99
CA VAL A 55 6.51 -7.40 2.78
C VAL A 55 5.40 -6.94 1.86
N ALA A 56 4.36 -7.75 1.67
CA ALA A 56 3.18 -7.39 0.90
C ALA A 56 1.90 -7.70 1.66
N LEU A 57 1.04 -6.71 1.83
CA LEU A 57 -0.30 -6.88 2.36
C LEU A 57 -1.15 -7.60 1.30
N ARG A 58 -1.62 -8.80 1.62
CA ARG A 58 -2.44 -9.66 0.75
C ARG A 58 -3.93 -9.48 0.97
N ALA A 59 -4.33 -9.26 2.22
CA ALA A 59 -5.68 -8.94 2.60
C ALA A 59 -5.65 -7.92 3.73
N ASN A 60 -6.54 -6.94 3.70
CA ASN A 60 -6.63 -5.93 4.73
C ASN A 60 -8.10 -5.64 4.99
N PRO A 61 -8.52 -5.54 6.27
CA PRO A 61 -9.78 -4.91 6.56
C PRO A 61 -9.76 -3.43 6.19
N GLY A 62 -8.63 -2.72 6.21
CA GLY A 62 -8.55 -1.27 5.93
C GLY A 62 -8.72 -0.86 4.45
N PRO A 63 -8.60 0.44 4.14
CA PRO A 63 -8.91 1.00 2.81
C PRO A 63 -7.90 0.61 1.73
N TYR A 64 -6.71 0.18 2.13
CA TYR A 64 -5.71 -0.34 1.22
C TYR A 64 -5.73 -1.84 1.20
N HIS A 65 -6.11 -2.40 0.06
CA HIS A 65 -6.00 -3.83 -0.15
C HIS A 65 -4.65 -4.22 -0.76
N TYR A 66 -3.82 -3.26 -1.19
CA TYR A 66 -2.44 -3.51 -1.59
C TYR A 66 -1.46 -2.51 -0.93
N LEU A 67 -0.48 -3.04 -0.22
CA LEU A 67 0.66 -2.31 0.34
C LEU A 67 1.87 -3.22 0.18
N ALA A 68 2.98 -2.73 -0.36
CA ALA A 68 4.21 -3.49 -0.42
C ALA A 68 5.44 -2.64 -0.11
N TYR A 69 6.39 -3.25 0.60
CA TYR A 69 7.75 -2.78 0.79
C TYR A 69 8.67 -3.86 0.25
N GLU A 70 9.54 -3.50 -0.68
CA GLU A 70 10.46 -4.45 -1.31
C GLU A 70 11.85 -3.82 -1.36
N VAL A 71 12.87 -4.62 -1.00
CA VAL A 71 14.27 -4.31 -1.26
C VAL A 71 14.85 -5.47 -2.06
N THR A 72 15.38 -5.18 -3.24
CA THR A 72 15.92 -6.18 -4.17
C THR A 72 17.30 -5.78 -4.63
N MET A 73 18.25 -6.72 -4.63
CA MET A 73 19.58 -6.51 -5.18
C MET A 73 19.59 -6.85 -6.67
N ARG A 74 19.99 -5.89 -7.52
CA ARG A 74 20.16 -6.10 -8.97
C ARG A 74 21.54 -5.62 -9.41
N GLY A 75 22.43 -6.57 -9.69
CA GLY A 75 23.80 -6.27 -10.14
C GLY A 75 24.61 -5.54 -9.06
N GLN A 76 24.89 -4.25 -9.26
CA GLN A 76 25.72 -3.44 -8.35
C GLN A 76 24.92 -2.50 -7.44
N ALA A 77 23.59 -2.44 -7.60
CA ALA A 77 22.73 -1.56 -6.81
C ALA A 77 21.58 -2.32 -6.15
N GLY A 78 21.17 -1.84 -4.98
CA GLY A 78 19.88 -2.16 -4.42
C GLY A 78 18.80 -1.29 -5.03
N VAL A 79 17.61 -1.85 -5.17
CA VAL A 79 16.38 -1.14 -5.51
C VAL A 79 15.45 -1.29 -4.32
N VAL A 80 14.89 -0.18 -3.86
CA VAL A 80 13.86 -0.19 -2.83
C VAL A 80 12.58 0.38 -3.41
N SER A 81 11.48 -0.33 -3.20
CA SER A 81 10.17 0.05 -3.70
C SER A 81 9.16 0.11 -2.56
N HIS A 82 8.39 1.17 -2.55
CA HIS A 82 7.19 1.35 -1.74
C HIS A 82 6.01 1.39 -2.69
N VAL A 83 5.03 0.52 -2.50
CA VAL A 83 3.84 0.44 -3.36
C VAL A 83 2.59 0.50 -2.52
N ARG A 84 1.59 1.25 -2.97
CA ARG A 84 0.24 1.27 -2.41
C ARG A 84 -0.78 1.19 -3.54
N GLY A 85 -1.90 0.54 -3.27
CA GLY A 85 -2.99 0.45 -4.23
C GLY A 85 -4.27 -0.12 -3.64
N PHE A 86 -5.31 -0.12 -4.47
CA PHE A 86 -6.59 -0.72 -4.19
C PHE A 86 -6.69 -2.05 -4.95
N MET A 87 -7.06 -3.15 -4.28
CA MET A 87 -7.33 -4.43 -4.97
C MET A 87 -8.49 -4.24 -5.92
N GLY A 88 -8.39 -4.80 -7.12
CA GLY A 88 -9.41 -4.67 -8.17
C GLY A 88 -9.16 -3.52 -9.16
N ARG A 89 -8.20 -2.61 -8.89
CA ARG A 89 -7.69 -1.65 -9.89
C ARG A 89 -6.22 -1.92 -10.22
N GLY A 90 -5.86 -1.71 -11.49
CA GLY A 90 -4.47 -1.74 -11.96
C GLY A 90 -3.64 -0.52 -11.55
N ASP A 91 -4.29 0.50 -10.97
CA ASP A 91 -3.66 1.76 -10.58
C ASP A 91 -2.97 1.62 -9.21
N VAL A 92 -1.75 1.10 -9.23
CA VAL A 92 -0.84 1.14 -8.07
C VAL A 92 0.01 2.40 -8.12
N VAL A 93 0.10 3.12 -7.01
CA VAL A 93 1.10 4.17 -6.84
C VAL A 93 2.37 3.51 -6.30
N SER A 94 3.47 3.68 -7.02
CA SER A 94 4.77 3.19 -6.58
C SER A 94 5.79 4.32 -6.55
N LYS A 95 6.65 4.28 -5.54
CA LYS A 95 7.89 5.06 -5.48
C LYS A 95 9.03 4.07 -5.37
N THR A 96 10.09 4.33 -6.12
CA THR A 96 11.29 3.51 -6.15
C THR A 96 12.49 4.41 -6.03
N ASP A 97 13.49 3.95 -5.29
CA ASP A 97 14.79 4.61 -5.20
C ASP A 97 15.91 3.56 -5.19
N LEU A 98 17.15 4.01 -5.28
CA LEU A 98 18.34 3.19 -5.23
C LEU A 98 18.90 3.13 -3.81
N LEU A 99 19.32 1.95 -3.40
CA LEU A 99 20.12 1.74 -2.20
C LEU A 99 21.56 1.43 -2.60
N ARG A 100 22.51 1.95 -1.82
CA ARG A 100 23.91 1.57 -1.96
C ARG A 100 24.07 0.09 -1.61
N LYS A 101 24.89 -0.63 -2.35
CA LYS A 101 25.18 -2.06 -2.11
C LYS A 101 25.58 -2.36 -0.68
N HIS A 102 26.37 -1.49 -0.05
CA HIS A 102 26.74 -1.63 1.36
C HIS A 102 25.54 -1.61 2.31
N ASP A 103 24.55 -0.76 2.05
CA ASP A 103 23.34 -0.66 2.88
C ASP A 103 22.47 -1.91 2.68
N VAL A 104 22.33 -2.40 1.45
CA VAL A 104 21.66 -3.70 1.19
C VAL A 104 22.37 -4.83 1.93
N ARG A 105 23.70 -4.89 1.86
CA ARG A 105 24.51 -5.92 2.54
C ARG A 105 24.29 -5.90 4.05
N ARG A 106 24.28 -4.71 4.68
CA ARG A 106 23.99 -4.56 6.11
C ARG A 106 22.58 -5.04 6.47
N LEU A 107 21.57 -4.62 5.70
CA LEU A 107 20.19 -5.02 5.89
C LEU A 107 20.04 -6.55 5.81
N PHE A 108 20.59 -7.17 4.77
CA PHE A 108 20.41 -8.60 4.51
C PHE A 108 21.21 -9.47 5.48
N GLY A 109 22.41 -9.04 5.88
CA GLY A 109 23.16 -9.66 6.97
C GLY A 109 22.38 -9.62 8.27
N TRP A 110 21.77 -8.48 8.59
CA TRP A 110 20.98 -8.33 9.81
C TRP A 110 19.72 -9.20 9.77
N LEU A 111 18.97 -9.22 8.67
CA LEU A 111 17.80 -10.09 8.51
C LEU A 111 18.16 -11.57 8.64
N ARG A 112 19.33 -11.99 8.11
CA ARG A 112 19.86 -13.33 8.33
C ARG A 112 20.15 -13.58 9.81
N ASP A 113 20.83 -12.67 10.50
CA ASP A 113 21.15 -12.79 11.93
C ASP A 113 19.90 -12.83 12.82
N GLN A 114 18.80 -12.20 12.38
CA GLN A 114 17.48 -12.30 13.03
C GLN A 114 16.75 -13.63 12.75
N GLY A 115 17.35 -14.56 11.97
CA GLY A 115 16.76 -15.85 11.65
C GLY A 115 15.53 -15.76 10.76
N VAL A 116 15.45 -14.78 9.86
CA VAL A 116 14.30 -14.60 8.95
C VAL A 116 14.15 -15.78 7.98
N LEU A 117 15.25 -16.40 7.55
CA LEU A 117 15.21 -17.60 6.70
C LEU A 117 14.61 -18.83 7.42
N ASP A 118 14.66 -18.84 8.75
CA ASP A 118 14.20 -19.95 9.59
C ASP A 118 12.91 -19.58 10.34
N MET A 119 12.14 -18.63 9.79
CA MET A 119 10.88 -18.18 10.36
C MET A 119 9.80 -19.27 10.22
N PRO A 120 9.15 -19.71 11.30
CA PRO A 120 8.13 -20.74 11.23
C PRO A 120 6.93 -20.24 10.42
N GLN A 121 6.21 -21.16 9.79
CA GLN A 121 4.88 -20.83 9.30
C GLN A 121 4.02 -20.61 10.54
N PRO A 122 3.33 -19.46 10.68
CA PRO A 122 2.41 -19.29 11.79
C PRO A 122 1.36 -20.41 11.72
N PRO A 123 0.84 -20.85 12.87
CA PRO A 123 -0.26 -21.80 12.86
C PRO A 123 -1.36 -21.23 11.97
N THR A 124 -1.97 -22.07 11.13
CA THR A 124 -3.13 -21.68 10.33
C THR A 124 -4.14 -21.07 11.27
N ALA A 125 -4.23 -19.74 11.25
CA ALA A 125 -5.09 -19.02 12.16
C ALA A 125 -6.52 -19.41 11.84
N THR A 126 -7.10 -20.22 12.71
CA THR A 126 -8.55 -20.39 12.78
C THR A 126 -9.03 -19.17 13.53
N ALA A 127 -9.75 -18.28 12.84
CA ALA A 127 -10.35 -17.13 13.50
C ALA A 127 -11.20 -17.64 14.67
N GLU A 128 -10.82 -17.34 15.91
CA GLU A 128 -11.66 -17.69 17.05
C GLU A 128 -13.03 -17.05 16.85
N PRO A 129 -14.13 -17.80 17.06
CA PRO A 129 -15.45 -17.26 16.86
C PRO A 129 -15.67 -16.06 17.78
N VAL A 130 -16.02 -14.91 17.17
CA VAL A 130 -16.36 -13.68 17.90
C VAL A 130 -17.47 -13.99 18.91
N ARG A 131 -17.14 -13.96 20.20
CA ARG A 131 -18.08 -14.27 21.30
C ARG A 131 -19.16 -13.20 21.42
N LYS A 132 -20.30 -13.46 20.79
CA LYS A 132 -21.65 -13.65 21.39
C LYS A 132 -22.72 -13.21 20.38
N GLY A 133 -23.39 -14.19 19.76
CA GLY A 133 -24.66 -13.97 19.05
C GLY A 133 -24.79 -14.49 17.62
N LYS A 134 -23.86 -15.32 17.11
CA LYS A 134 -24.05 -16.26 15.99
C LYS A 134 -22.69 -16.93 15.78
N VAL A 135 -22.62 -18.25 15.87
CA VAL A 135 -21.38 -18.99 15.64
C VAL A 135 -21.14 -19.01 14.14
N THR A 136 -20.40 -18.04 13.62
CA THR A 136 -19.79 -18.18 12.29
C THR A 136 -18.68 -19.21 12.42
N PRO A 137 -18.65 -20.28 11.61
CA PRO A 137 -17.55 -21.24 11.67
C PRO A 137 -16.22 -20.52 11.41
N PRO A 138 -15.12 -20.95 12.06
CA PRO A 138 -13.81 -20.36 11.83
C PRO A 138 -13.49 -20.46 10.34
N VAL A 139 -13.38 -19.30 9.68
CA VAL A 139 -12.90 -19.26 8.31
C VAL A 139 -11.42 -19.57 8.38
N ALA A 140 -11.01 -20.70 7.81
CA ALA A 140 -9.59 -20.99 7.62
C ALA A 140 -9.00 -19.86 6.79
N LEU A 141 -8.06 -19.11 7.36
CA LEU A 141 -7.45 -17.96 6.67
C LEU A 141 -6.53 -18.40 5.53
N PHE A 142 -6.19 -19.69 5.43
CA PHE A 142 -5.26 -20.20 4.42
C PHE A 142 -5.80 -21.50 3.80
N ASP A 143 -5.62 -21.64 2.49
CA ASP A 143 -5.88 -22.89 1.78
C ASP A 143 -4.77 -23.91 2.14
N PRO A 144 -5.09 -25.07 2.72
CA PRO A 144 -4.09 -26.08 3.04
C PRO A 144 -3.35 -26.63 1.81
N ASN A 145 -3.95 -26.56 0.63
CA ASN A 145 -3.34 -27.01 -0.63
C ASN A 145 -2.52 -25.91 -1.30
N ASN A 146 -2.72 -24.65 -0.91
CA ASN A 146 -1.95 -23.51 -1.40
C ASN A 146 -1.74 -22.48 -0.27
N PRO A 147 -0.78 -22.71 0.63
CA PRO A 147 -0.53 -21.85 1.79
C PRO A 147 0.00 -20.46 1.41
N HIS A 148 0.22 -20.19 0.12
CA HIS A 148 0.61 -18.90 -0.43
C HIS A 148 -0.58 -18.11 -1.00
N LEU A 149 -1.74 -18.75 -1.14
CA LEU A 149 -2.99 -18.06 -1.46
C LEU A 149 -3.62 -17.57 -0.15
N GLY A 150 -3.45 -16.28 0.12
CA GLY A 150 -4.18 -15.62 1.21
C GLY A 150 -5.69 -15.59 0.91
N PRO A 151 -6.53 -15.34 1.93
CA PRO A 151 -7.97 -15.26 1.73
C PRO A 151 -8.29 -13.96 0.97
N ALA A 152 -9.30 -13.98 0.11
CA ALA A 152 -9.72 -12.79 -0.63
C ALA A 152 -10.15 -11.64 0.31
N HIS A 153 -10.69 -11.99 1.47
CA HIS A 153 -11.08 -11.06 2.53
C HIS A 153 -10.63 -11.61 3.88
N SER A 154 -10.14 -10.74 4.77
CA SER A 154 -9.76 -11.10 6.13
C SER A 154 -10.17 -10.00 7.11
N PRO A 155 -10.70 -10.35 8.29
CA PRO A 155 -11.06 -9.37 9.32
C PRO A 155 -9.82 -8.71 9.97
N VAL A 156 -8.65 -9.28 9.74
CA VAL A 156 -7.33 -8.81 10.20
C VAL A 156 -6.38 -8.69 9.01
N PRO A 157 -5.37 -7.82 9.03
CA PRO A 157 -4.43 -7.73 7.93
C PRO A 157 -3.61 -9.02 7.80
N VAL A 158 -3.50 -9.52 6.57
CA VAL A 158 -2.70 -10.70 6.20
C VAL A 158 -1.55 -10.25 5.32
N PHE A 159 -0.33 -10.52 5.77
CA PHE A 159 0.89 -10.17 5.06
C PHE A 159 1.57 -11.40 4.47
N ASP A 160 2.09 -11.24 3.26
CA ASP A 160 3.11 -12.09 2.65
C ASP A 160 4.47 -11.51 3.00
N LEU A 161 5.22 -12.28 3.77
CA LEU A 161 6.57 -11.97 4.21
C LEU A 161 7.49 -12.92 3.48
N SER A 162 8.40 -12.38 2.67
CA SER A 162 9.30 -13.23 1.92
C SER A 162 10.70 -12.67 1.78
N PHE A 163 11.69 -13.56 1.85
CA PHE A 163 13.10 -13.23 1.96
C PHE A 163 13.94 -14.28 1.25
N ARG A 164 14.86 -13.82 0.40
CA ARG A 164 15.82 -14.65 -0.34
C ARG A 164 17.23 -14.12 -0.17
N LEU A 165 18.15 -15.02 0.18
CA LEU A 165 19.58 -14.72 0.33
C LEU A 165 20.40 -16.00 0.12
N GLY A 166 21.45 -15.94 -0.71
CA GLY A 166 22.37 -17.07 -0.92
C GLY A 166 21.69 -18.34 -1.45
N GLY A 167 20.71 -18.18 -2.36
CA GLY A 167 19.93 -19.29 -2.93
C GLY A 167 18.90 -19.92 -1.98
N ARG A 168 18.85 -19.49 -0.71
CA ARG A 168 17.79 -19.87 0.23
C ARG A 168 16.66 -18.87 0.13
N GLU A 169 15.42 -19.35 0.17
CA GLU A 169 14.21 -18.53 0.16
C GLU A 169 13.26 -18.98 1.26
N ARG A 170 12.60 -18.02 1.88
CA ARG A 170 11.54 -18.26 2.86
C ARG A 170 10.38 -17.33 2.55
N THR A 171 9.17 -17.90 2.44
CA THR A 171 7.91 -17.18 2.26
C THR A 171 6.92 -17.64 3.30
N VAL A 172 6.31 -16.69 4.00
CA VAL A 172 5.38 -16.91 5.10
C VAL A 172 4.20 -15.97 4.95
N LEU A 173 2.98 -16.53 4.96
CA LEU A 173 1.77 -15.73 5.13
C LEU A 173 1.42 -15.60 6.61
N VAL A 174 1.17 -14.38 7.07
CA VAL A 174 0.95 -14.07 8.49
C VAL A 174 -0.26 -13.17 8.65
N ALA A 175 -1.29 -13.67 9.34
CA ALA A 175 -2.40 -12.87 9.80
C ALA A 175 -2.02 -12.15 11.11
N ASP A 176 -2.29 -10.86 11.19
CA ASP A 176 -1.99 -10.01 12.36
C ASP A 176 -0.57 -10.23 12.94
N PRO A 177 0.48 -9.86 12.18
CA PRO A 177 1.88 -10.14 12.53
C PRO A 177 2.35 -9.51 13.85
N LEU A 178 1.64 -8.50 14.37
CA LEU A 178 1.97 -7.84 15.63
C LEU A 178 1.55 -8.66 16.85
N SER A 179 0.50 -9.48 16.70
CA SER A 179 -0.06 -10.34 17.75
C SER A 179 0.55 -11.75 17.76
N GLN A 180 1.40 -12.07 16.79
CA GLN A 180 2.07 -13.37 16.72
C GLN A 180 3.08 -13.56 17.86
N ALA A 181 3.19 -14.80 18.36
CA ALA A 181 4.18 -15.16 19.38
C ALA A 181 5.61 -14.94 18.88
N ASP A 182 5.87 -15.28 17.61
CA ASP A 182 7.15 -15.00 16.96
C ASP A 182 7.22 -13.55 16.51
N ARG A 183 8.09 -12.78 17.17
CA ARG A 183 8.31 -11.36 16.92
C ARG A 183 9.01 -11.06 15.60
N ARG A 184 9.63 -12.07 14.95
CA ARG A 184 10.35 -11.87 13.68
C ARG A 184 9.43 -11.36 12.56
N HIS A 185 8.15 -11.75 12.56
CA HIS A 185 7.16 -11.24 11.61
C HIS A 185 7.00 -9.71 11.70
N ALA A 186 6.71 -9.20 12.89
CA ALA A 186 6.57 -7.78 13.16
C ALA A 186 7.87 -7.01 12.86
N THR A 187 9.01 -7.59 13.24
CA THR A 187 10.33 -7.01 13.03
C THR A 187 10.66 -6.83 11.55
N LEU A 188 10.41 -7.84 10.70
CA LEU A 188 10.64 -7.77 9.26
C LEU A 188 9.80 -6.64 8.62
N ILE A 189 8.50 -6.58 8.97
CA ILE A 189 7.59 -5.53 8.48
C ILE A 189 8.10 -4.15 8.87
N ARG A 190 8.43 -3.97 10.16
CA ARG A 190 8.91 -2.69 10.70
C ARG A 190 10.16 -2.22 9.96
N VAL A 191 11.17 -3.09 9.81
CA VAL A 191 12.45 -2.72 9.23
C VAL A 191 12.34 -2.43 7.74
N LEU A 192 11.66 -3.28 6.95
CA LEU A 192 11.47 -3.00 5.53
C LEU A 192 10.63 -1.74 5.30
N ARG A 193 9.60 -1.50 6.13
CA ARG A 193 8.85 -0.24 6.10
C ARG A 193 9.77 0.95 6.38
N GLN A 194 10.59 0.90 7.42
CA GLN A 194 11.51 1.98 7.77
C GLN A 194 12.49 2.28 6.63
N VAL A 195 13.12 1.26 6.05
CA VAL A 195 14.05 1.40 4.92
C VAL A 195 13.34 1.99 3.70
N ALA A 196 12.16 1.48 3.35
CA ALA A 196 11.39 1.97 2.21
C ALA A 196 10.95 3.43 2.39
N LEU A 197 10.48 3.80 3.58
CA LEU A 197 10.07 5.19 3.86
C LEU A 197 11.27 6.14 3.92
N ALA A 198 12.41 5.72 4.46
CA ALA A 198 13.61 6.53 4.51
C ALA A 198 14.17 6.81 3.11
N ALA A 199 14.16 5.80 2.22
CA ALA A 199 14.69 5.94 0.88
C ALA A 199 13.70 6.62 -0.09
N THR A 200 12.45 6.16 -0.13
CA THR A 200 11.48 6.60 -1.16
C THR A 200 10.54 7.72 -0.67
N GLY A 201 10.59 8.03 0.62
CA GLY A 201 9.58 8.83 1.29
C GLY A 201 8.27 8.06 1.49
N ASP A 202 7.32 8.71 2.17
CA ASP A 202 5.96 8.18 2.22
C ASP A 202 5.26 8.42 0.87
N ILE A 203 4.55 7.41 0.39
CA ILE A 203 3.49 7.63 -0.59
C ILE A 203 2.35 8.18 0.24
N ALA A 204 2.24 9.52 0.25
CA ALA A 204 1.30 10.25 1.10
C ALA A 204 -0.06 9.54 1.08
N TYR A 205 -0.36 8.91 2.20
CA TYR A 205 -1.72 8.61 2.57
C TYR A 205 -2.03 9.58 3.68
N GLN A 206 -2.90 10.54 3.39
CA GLN A 206 -3.68 11.11 4.47
C GLN A 206 -4.81 10.13 4.72
N PRO A 207 -4.74 9.30 5.79
CA PRO A 207 -5.98 8.83 6.37
C PRO A 207 -6.81 10.08 6.61
N PRO A 208 -8.09 10.12 6.20
CA PRO A 208 -8.94 11.23 6.52
C PRO A 208 -8.81 11.50 8.01
N THR A 209 -8.48 12.74 8.34
CA THR A 209 -8.06 13.16 9.68
C THR A 209 -9.21 12.87 10.64
N GLY A 210 -9.12 11.79 11.41
CA GLY A 210 -10.24 11.31 12.24
C GLY A 210 -10.28 9.80 12.55
N ALA A 211 -9.42 8.98 11.94
CA ALA A 211 -9.46 7.51 12.06
C ALA A 211 -9.05 6.91 13.43
N ALA A 212 -9.11 7.67 14.52
CA ALA A 212 -8.99 7.15 15.87
C ALA A 212 -10.38 6.72 16.39
N GLY A 213 -10.76 5.48 16.10
CA GLY A 213 -11.67 4.69 16.95
C GLY A 213 -13.16 4.61 16.60
N THR A 214 -13.68 5.45 15.69
CA THR A 214 -15.13 5.43 15.34
C THR A 214 -15.43 5.52 13.86
N GLN A 215 -14.42 5.47 12.98
CA GLN A 215 -14.61 5.60 11.53
C GLN A 215 -14.31 4.28 10.82
N GLY A 216 -15.02 3.99 9.74
CA GLY A 216 -14.67 2.97 8.75
C GLY A 216 -14.78 3.52 7.34
N TYR A 217 -14.66 2.64 6.35
CA TYR A 217 -14.54 3.00 4.95
C TYR A 217 -15.56 2.26 4.09
N LEU A 218 -15.99 2.88 3.01
CA LEU A 218 -16.82 2.28 1.97
C LEU A 218 -16.05 2.27 0.65
N PHE A 219 -16.00 1.10 0.03
CA PHE A 219 -15.67 0.94 -1.38
C PHE A 219 -16.98 0.67 -2.11
N ILE A 220 -17.36 1.50 -3.07
CA ILE A 220 -18.68 1.43 -3.72
C ILE A 220 -18.47 1.35 -5.21
N ASP A 221 -18.94 0.27 -5.82
CA ASP A 221 -18.87 0.04 -7.26
C ASP A 221 -20.24 -0.38 -7.82
N SER A 222 -20.48 0.00 -9.08
CA SER A 222 -21.70 -0.39 -9.76
C SER A 222 -21.58 -0.44 -11.26
N VAL A 223 -22.42 -1.30 -11.86
CA VAL A 223 -22.61 -1.36 -13.30
C VAL A 223 -24.10 -1.17 -13.60
N PRO A 224 -24.48 -0.15 -14.40
CA PRO A 224 -23.66 0.99 -14.87
C PRO A 224 -23.22 1.96 -13.74
N SER A 225 -22.35 2.91 -14.07
CA SER A 225 -21.93 4.00 -13.15
C SER A 225 -23.14 4.80 -12.64
N ALA A 226 -23.13 5.19 -11.38
CA ALA A 226 -24.26 5.81 -10.70
C ALA A 226 -23.80 6.87 -9.69
N GLU A 227 -24.59 7.91 -9.48
CA GLU A 227 -24.41 8.87 -8.40
C GLU A 227 -24.59 8.16 -7.05
N VAL A 228 -23.76 8.50 -6.07
CA VAL A 228 -23.75 7.85 -4.75
C VAL A 228 -24.36 8.77 -3.69
N HIS A 229 -25.27 8.22 -2.90
CA HIS A 229 -25.82 8.83 -1.69
C HIS A 229 -25.55 7.93 -0.50
N ILE A 230 -25.13 8.52 0.62
CA ILE A 230 -24.88 7.82 1.88
C ILE A 230 -25.77 8.46 2.94
N ASP A 231 -26.62 7.65 3.56
CA ASP A 231 -27.62 8.09 4.53
C ASP A 231 -28.53 9.21 3.99
N GLY A 232 -28.86 9.12 2.69
CA GLY A 232 -29.66 10.11 1.97
C GLY A 232 -28.88 11.34 1.49
N VAL A 233 -27.63 11.53 1.91
CA VAL A 233 -26.80 12.67 1.54
C VAL A 233 -26.00 12.36 0.27
N PRO A 234 -26.12 13.14 -0.82
CA PRO A 234 -25.28 12.96 -2.00
C PRO A 234 -23.83 13.30 -1.66
N ILE A 235 -22.90 12.43 -2.03
CA ILE A 235 -21.47 12.65 -1.75
C ILE A 235 -20.74 13.42 -2.86
N GLY A 236 -21.42 13.69 -3.97
CA GLY A 236 -20.87 14.41 -5.11
C GLY A 236 -19.95 13.58 -6.02
N GLU A 237 -19.88 12.27 -5.79
CA GLU A 237 -19.11 11.31 -6.59
C GLU A 237 -20.05 10.29 -7.26
N SER A 238 -19.58 9.74 -8.39
CA SER A 238 -20.21 8.60 -9.07
C SER A 238 -19.34 7.36 -8.93
N THR A 239 -19.95 6.18 -8.93
CA THR A 239 -19.22 4.91 -8.89
C THR A 239 -18.24 4.79 -10.08
N PRO A 240 -17.02 4.28 -9.85
CA PRO A 240 -16.54 3.67 -8.60
C PRO A 240 -16.01 4.70 -7.58
N VAL A 241 -16.45 4.60 -6.32
CA VAL A 241 -15.95 5.37 -5.17
C VAL A 241 -15.02 4.49 -4.36
N LEU A 242 -13.72 4.83 -4.35
CA LEU A 242 -12.68 3.94 -3.84
C LEU A 242 -12.61 3.88 -2.31
N THR A 243 -12.80 5.02 -1.66
CA THR A 243 -12.74 5.12 -0.20
C THR A 243 -13.55 6.31 0.22
N TRP A 244 -14.75 6.05 0.75
CA TRP A 244 -15.53 7.05 1.45
C TRP A 244 -15.51 6.78 2.94
N THR A 245 -15.17 7.79 3.74
CA THR A 245 -15.09 7.60 5.20
C THR A 245 -16.43 7.88 5.84
N VAL A 246 -16.87 6.96 6.67
CA VAL A 246 -18.10 7.07 7.46
C VAL A 246 -17.83 6.70 8.91
N SER A 247 -18.75 7.03 9.81
CA SER A 247 -18.72 6.44 11.15
C SER A 247 -18.84 4.92 11.07
N ALA A 248 -18.34 4.18 12.06
CA ALA A 248 -18.68 2.79 12.23
C ALA A 248 -20.16 2.69 12.63
N GLY A 249 -20.92 1.85 11.95
CA GLY A 249 -22.37 1.79 12.14
C GLY A 249 -23.11 1.19 10.94
N SER A 250 -24.43 1.29 10.97
CA SER A 250 -25.27 0.95 9.82
C SER A 250 -25.47 2.18 8.96
N HIS A 251 -25.20 2.04 7.67
CA HIS A 251 -25.36 3.07 6.66
C HIS A 251 -26.29 2.60 5.56
N THR A 252 -27.05 3.53 4.99
CA THR A 252 -27.83 3.28 3.77
C THR A 252 -27.05 3.85 2.59
N VAL A 253 -26.68 3.00 1.64
CA VAL A 253 -26.04 3.40 0.38
C VAL A 253 -27.09 3.33 -0.72
N THR A 254 -27.33 4.47 -1.36
CA THR A 254 -28.27 4.57 -2.48
C THR A 254 -27.49 4.96 -3.73
N LEU A 255 -27.64 4.16 -4.78
CA LEU A 255 -27.06 4.38 -6.09
C LEU A 255 -28.14 4.81 -7.06
N GLU A 256 -27.92 5.90 -7.77
CA GLU A 256 -28.89 6.46 -8.71
C GLU A 256 -28.22 6.78 -10.06
N ASN A 257 -28.68 6.14 -11.13
CA ASN A 257 -28.32 6.51 -12.50
C ASN A 257 -29.49 7.24 -13.14
N LYS A 258 -29.51 8.58 -13.01
CA LYS A 258 -30.58 9.44 -13.52
C LYS A 258 -30.80 9.31 -15.02
N ARG A 259 -29.74 9.07 -15.80
CA ARG A 259 -29.82 8.91 -17.26
C ARG A 259 -30.66 7.71 -17.67
N LEU A 260 -30.59 6.63 -16.90
CA LEU A 260 -31.32 5.40 -17.17
C LEU A 260 -32.57 5.23 -16.27
N GLY A 261 -32.82 6.18 -15.37
CA GLY A 261 -33.90 6.08 -14.39
C GLY A 261 -33.74 4.93 -13.39
N LEU A 262 -32.50 4.47 -13.18
CA LEU A 262 -32.21 3.32 -12.31
C LEU A 262 -31.85 3.79 -10.91
N LYS A 263 -32.36 3.07 -9.90
CA LYS A 263 -32.07 3.35 -8.51
C LYS A 263 -32.03 2.07 -7.70
N LYS A 264 -31.06 1.95 -6.80
CA LYS A 264 -30.95 0.82 -5.87
C LYS A 264 -30.45 1.32 -4.52
N GLU A 265 -31.10 0.84 -3.47
CA GLU A 265 -30.73 1.14 -2.08
C GLU A 265 -30.30 -0.15 -1.39
N THR A 266 -29.24 -0.06 -0.58
CA THR A 266 -28.78 -1.17 0.25
C THR A 266 -28.34 -0.67 1.61
N ARG A 267 -28.56 -1.48 2.65
CA ARG A 267 -28.07 -1.19 3.99
C ARG A 267 -26.80 -1.99 4.25
N VAL A 268 -25.77 -1.30 4.69
CA VAL A 268 -24.44 -1.88 4.94
C VAL A 268 -24.01 -1.60 6.37
N LYS A 269 -23.25 -2.51 6.96
CA LYS A 269 -22.69 -2.34 8.30
C LYS A 269 -21.19 -2.12 8.17
N VAL A 270 -20.75 -0.92 8.52
CA VAL A 270 -19.35 -0.50 8.48
C VAL A 270 -18.74 -0.66 9.86
N HIS A 271 -17.62 -1.36 9.93
CA HIS A 271 -16.87 -1.55 11.17
C HIS A 271 -15.72 -0.55 11.27
N ALA A 272 -15.36 -0.15 12.49
CA ALA A 272 -14.28 0.80 12.71
C ALA A 272 -12.95 0.26 12.16
N GLY A 273 -12.24 1.09 11.39
CA GLY A 273 -11.00 0.76 10.71
C GLY A 273 -11.14 -0.20 9.53
N GLN A 274 -12.37 -0.67 9.22
CA GLN A 274 -12.62 -1.61 8.13
C GLN A 274 -13.26 -0.93 6.93
N THR A 275 -13.03 -1.51 5.75
CA THR A 275 -13.63 -1.18 4.47
C THR A 275 -14.73 -2.16 4.18
N THR A 276 -15.92 -1.64 3.95
CA THR A 276 -17.07 -2.42 3.50
C THR A 276 -17.24 -2.21 2.01
N SER A 277 -17.11 -3.28 1.23
CA SER A 277 -17.34 -3.24 -0.22
C SER A 277 -18.83 -3.35 -0.53
N VAL A 278 -19.30 -2.49 -1.42
CA VAL A 278 -20.67 -2.42 -1.89
C VAL A 278 -20.63 -2.50 -3.40
N GLU A 279 -20.80 -3.71 -3.92
CA GLU A 279 -20.84 -3.97 -5.36
C GLU A 279 -22.29 -4.24 -5.77
N LEU A 280 -22.84 -3.41 -6.65
CA LEU A 280 -24.23 -3.48 -7.04
C LEU A 280 -24.41 -3.40 -8.56
N THR A 281 -25.13 -4.38 -9.12
CA THR A 281 -25.74 -4.24 -10.44
C THR A 281 -27.07 -3.51 -10.29
N LEU A 282 -27.26 -2.42 -11.04
CA LEU A 282 -28.54 -1.74 -11.15
C LEU A 282 -29.44 -2.52 -12.12
N PRO A 283 -30.78 -2.57 -11.87
CA PRO A 283 -31.72 -3.36 -12.65
C PRO A 283 -31.92 -2.85 -14.09
#